data_AF-A0A091X877-F1
#
_entry.id   AF-A0A091X877-F1
#
_cell.length_a   1.000
_cell.length_b   1.000
_cell.length_c   1.000
_cell.angle_alpha   90.00
_cell.angle_beta   90.00
_cell.angle_gamma   90.00
#
_symmetry.space_group_name_H-M   'P 1'
#
loop_
_entity.id
_entity.type
_entity.pdbx_description
1 polymer ?
#
loop_
_entity_poly.entity_id
_entity_poly.type
_entity_poly.pdbx_seq_one_letter_code
_entity_poly.pdbx_strand_id
1 'polypeptide(L)'
;QLFTDGITNKLVACYTDEGMADAVLVRVYGRKTELFVDRETELRNFQVLRAHGCAPDLYCAFQNGLCYQFLPGIALGPSHVRDPHIFRLVAQEMARVHAIHANGSLPKPILWQKLHKYLTLVKTDLSPKVPNPSLQQDVPSLEMLEHELVWMKETLSQLGSPVVLCHNDLLCKNIIYDGTQGSWWWLRAPGGELQWLRSYLQAYKQLTQGDRGGTGVSEEELEALYVQVNKFSLASHFLWACWGLIQDKYSTIDFNFL
;
A
#
# COMPACT_ATOMS: atom_id res chain seq x y z
N GLN A 1 -4.59 22.85 -9.76
CA GLN A 1 -4.79 22.66 -8.30
C GLN A 1 -3.66 21.81 -7.70
N LEU A 2 -3.12 22.16 -6.53
CA LEU A 2 -2.12 21.35 -5.82
C LEU A 2 -2.81 20.42 -4.81
N PHE A 3 -2.40 19.15 -4.75
CA PHE A 3 -2.79 18.20 -3.72
C PHE A 3 -1.59 17.88 -2.85
N THR A 4 -1.68 18.17 -1.56
CA THR A 4 -0.57 18.09 -0.59
C THR A 4 -0.63 16.88 0.34
N ASP A 5 -1.59 15.98 0.15
CA ASP A 5 -1.85 14.88 1.09
C ASP A 5 -0.82 13.73 1.02
N GLY A 6 0.03 13.70 -0.01
CA GLY A 6 1.04 12.65 -0.20
C GLY A 6 2.39 13.00 0.46
N ILE A 7 2.93 12.07 1.24
CA ILE A 7 4.20 12.24 1.99
C ILE A 7 5.46 11.82 1.20
N THR A 8 5.33 11.38 -0.05
CA THR A 8 6.47 10.97 -0.89
C THR A 8 6.56 11.73 -2.20
N ASN A 9 5.53 12.48 -2.60
CA ASN A 9 5.45 13.10 -3.92
C ASN A 9 4.67 14.41 -3.86
N LYS A 10 4.86 15.26 -4.87
CA LYS A 10 3.96 16.40 -5.12
C LYS A 10 2.98 16.03 -6.22
N LEU A 11 1.70 16.30 -6.01
CA LEU A 11 0.64 15.97 -6.97
C LEU A 11 -0.10 17.24 -7.40
N VAL A 12 -0.19 17.48 -8.70
CA VAL A 12 -0.83 18.66 -9.28
C VAL A 12 -1.87 18.21 -10.30
N ALA A 13 -3.10 18.70 -10.19
CA ALA A 13 -4.06 18.66 -11.30
C ALA A 13 -3.87 19.87 -12.22
N CYS A 14 -3.79 19.60 -13.51
CA CYS A 14 -3.75 20.57 -14.59
C CYS A 14 -5.03 20.41 -15.43
N TYR A 15 -5.71 21.52 -15.74
CA TYR A 15 -6.97 21.56 -16.49
C TYR A 15 -7.11 22.95 -17.15
N THR A 16 -7.83 23.04 -18.27
CA THR A 16 -8.06 24.31 -18.97
C THR A 16 -9.27 25.07 -18.44
N ASP A 17 -10.29 24.34 -17.97
CA ASP A 17 -11.60 24.90 -17.62
C ASP A 17 -11.89 24.78 -16.12
N GLU A 18 -12.72 25.66 -15.57
CA GLU A 18 -13.02 25.68 -14.13
C GLU A 18 -13.61 24.37 -13.58
N GLY A 19 -14.21 23.53 -14.44
CA GLY A 19 -14.90 22.30 -14.05
C GLY A 19 -14.02 21.04 -13.91
N MET A 20 -12.71 21.12 -14.18
CA MET A 20 -11.79 19.96 -14.11
C MET A 20 -12.18 18.75 -14.97
N ALA A 21 -13.08 18.90 -15.95
CA ALA A 21 -13.56 17.80 -16.79
C ALA A 21 -12.44 17.22 -17.68
N ASP A 22 -11.48 18.05 -18.07
CA ASP A 22 -10.29 17.72 -18.85
C ASP A 22 -9.04 17.51 -17.97
N ALA A 23 -9.22 17.40 -16.65
CA ALA A 23 -8.10 17.39 -15.73
C ALA A 23 -7.17 16.18 -15.92
N VAL A 24 -5.87 16.45 -15.83
CA VAL A 24 -4.80 15.45 -15.77
C VAL A 24 -4.01 15.62 -14.48
N LEU A 25 -3.53 14.51 -13.93
CA LEU A 25 -2.69 14.49 -12.73
C LEU A 25 -1.22 14.36 -13.10
N VAL A 26 -0.42 15.33 -12.65
CA VAL A 26 1.04 15.32 -12.73
C VAL A 26 1.58 15.00 -11.34
N ARG A 27 2.20 13.84 -11.19
CA ARG A 27 2.92 13.40 -10.00
C ARG A 27 4.41 13.63 -10.20
N VAL A 28 5.01 14.45 -9.35
CA VAL A 28 6.45 14.69 -9.31
C VAL A 28 7.04 13.96 -8.10
N TYR A 29 8.08 13.16 -8.33
CA TYR A 29 8.72 12.38 -7.28
C TYR A 29 9.35 13.26 -6.20
N GLY A 30 9.22 12.86 -4.95
CA GLY A 30 9.88 13.54 -3.83
C GLY A 30 11.39 13.36 -3.85
N ARG A 31 12.10 14.27 -3.19
CA ARG A 31 13.56 14.25 -3.09
C ARG A 31 14.03 12.95 -2.40
N LYS A 32 15.05 12.29 -2.97
CA LYS A 32 15.66 11.06 -2.42
C LYS A 32 14.72 9.86 -2.29
N THR A 33 13.55 9.90 -2.94
CA THR A 33 12.61 8.77 -2.89
C THR A 33 13.07 7.59 -3.77
N GLU A 34 14.02 7.81 -4.68
CA GLU A 34 14.76 6.76 -5.42
C GLU A 34 15.54 5.79 -4.51
N LEU A 35 15.85 6.19 -3.27
CA LEU A 35 16.41 5.28 -2.27
C LEU A 35 15.44 4.13 -1.94
N PHE A 36 14.13 4.38 -2.07
CA PHE A 36 13.07 3.46 -1.66
C PHE A 36 12.31 2.86 -2.83
N VAL A 37 12.14 3.64 -3.89
CA VAL A 37 11.26 3.34 -5.01
C VAL A 37 12.08 3.10 -6.27
N ASP A 38 11.99 1.90 -6.80
CA ASP A 38 12.47 1.54 -8.13
C ASP A 38 11.46 2.01 -9.18
N ARG A 39 11.86 2.98 -10.01
CA ARG A 39 10.95 3.66 -10.96
C ARG A 39 10.55 2.80 -12.14
N GLU A 40 11.43 1.90 -12.57
CA GLU A 40 11.12 0.98 -13.65
C GLU A 40 10.07 -0.05 -13.18
N THR A 41 10.23 -0.54 -11.96
CA THR A 41 9.28 -1.46 -11.33
C THR A 41 7.96 -0.76 -11.01
N GLU A 42 7.98 0.49 -10.51
CA GLU A 42 6.79 1.30 -10.28
C GLU A 42 5.99 1.48 -11.58
N LEU A 43 6.66 1.87 -12.67
CA LEU A 43 6.03 2.06 -13.98
C LEU A 43 5.45 0.75 -14.53
N ARG A 44 6.21 -0.35 -14.45
CA ARG A 44 5.75 -1.67 -14.90
C ARG A 44 4.50 -2.12 -14.12
N ASN A 45 4.52 -1.99 -12.80
CA ASN A 45 3.38 -2.36 -11.96
C ASN A 45 2.16 -1.48 -12.26
N PHE A 46 2.36 -0.18 -12.47
CA PHE A 46 1.29 0.74 -12.86
C PHE A 46 0.63 0.29 -14.18
N GLN A 47 1.42 -0.07 -15.19
CA GLN A 47 0.91 -0.54 -16.47
C GLN A 47 0.15 -1.87 -16.34
N VAL A 48 0.63 -2.80 -15.51
CA VAL A 48 -0.07 -4.06 -15.22
C VAL A 48 -1.43 -3.79 -14.55
N LEU A 49 -1.46 -2.92 -13.54
CA LEU A 49 -2.70 -2.53 -12.86
C LEU A 49 -3.68 -1.88 -13.84
N ARG A 50 -3.20 -0.95 -14.67
CA ARG A 50 -4.02 -0.29 -15.71
C ARG A 50 -4.62 -1.30 -16.68
N ALA A 51 -3.84 -2.26 -17.17
CA ALA A 51 -4.31 -3.29 -18.10
C ALA A 51 -5.44 -4.16 -17.52
N HIS A 52 -5.57 -4.22 -16.19
CA HIS A 52 -6.63 -4.92 -15.48
C HIS A 52 -7.68 -3.96 -14.89
N GLY A 53 -7.66 -2.68 -15.28
CA GLY A 53 -8.59 -1.65 -14.81
C GLY A 53 -8.43 -1.27 -13.33
N CYS A 54 -7.28 -1.57 -12.71
CA CYS A 54 -6.94 -1.30 -11.30
C CYS A 54 -6.09 -0.04 -11.11
N ALA A 55 -5.79 0.69 -12.17
CA ALA A 55 -5.10 1.98 -12.13
C ALA A 55 -5.67 2.90 -13.23
N PRO A 56 -5.62 4.23 -13.03
CA PRO A 56 -6.04 5.21 -14.03
C PRO A 56 -5.19 5.11 -15.31
N ASP A 57 -5.70 5.72 -16.39
CA ASP A 57 -4.94 5.78 -17.63
C ASP A 57 -3.62 6.53 -17.46
N LEU A 58 -2.52 5.92 -17.90
CA LEU A 58 -1.21 6.55 -17.92
C LEU A 58 -0.98 7.25 -19.25
N TYR A 59 -0.74 8.57 -19.22
CA TYR A 59 -0.48 9.36 -20.41
C TYR A 59 1.01 9.39 -20.76
N CYS A 60 1.88 9.67 -19.79
CA CYS A 60 3.32 9.61 -19.99
C CYS A 60 4.10 9.42 -18.68
N ALA A 61 5.36 9.00 -18.83
CA ALA A 61 6.36 8.98 -17.77
C ALA A 61 7.52 9.89 -18.19
N PHE A 62 8.12 10.57 -17.23
CA PHE A 62 9.26 11.45 -17.43
C PHE A 62 10.27 11.24 -16.30
N GLN A 63 11.46 11.82 -16.42
CA GLN A 63 12.61 11.49 -15.56
C GLN A 63 12.33 11.65 -14.06
N ASN A 64 11.48 12.61 -13.68
CA ASN A 64 11.13 12.91 -12.29
C ASN A 64 9.64 12.75 -11.97
N GLY A 65 8.87 11.97 -12.74
CA GLY A 65 7.45 11.80 -12.45
C GLY A 65 6.61 11.10 -13.51
N LEU A 66 5.29 11.18 -13.31
CA LEU A 66 4.26 10.56 -14.15
C LEU A 66 3.13 11.57 -14.43
N CYS A 67 2.50 11.43 -15.60
CA CYS A 67 1.24 12.10 -15.94
C CYS A 67 0.17 11.04 -16.22
N TYR A 68 -0.95 11.08 -15.50
CA TYR A 68 -2.03 10.11 -15.61
C TYR A 68 -3.40 10.77 -15.42
N GLN A 69 -4.45 10.02 -15.75
CA GLN A 69 -5.84 10.45 -15.67
C GLN A 69 -6.21 10.90 -14.25
N PHE A 70 -6.91 12.04 -14.16
CA PHE A 70 -7.58 12.46 -12.93
C PHE A 70 -8.83 11.61 -12.73
N LEU A 71 -8.96 11.01 -11.55
CA LEU A 71 -10.16 10.28 -11.17
C LEU A 71 -11.07 11.21 -10.35
N PRO A 72 -12.30 11.50 -10.81
CA PRO A 72 -13.25 12.25 -10.01
C PRO A 72 -13.66 11.44 -8.78
N GLY A 73 -13.88 12.11 -7.65
CA GLY A 73 -14.29 11.48 -6.41
C GLY A 73 -13.62 12.12 -5.20
N ILE A 74 -13.75 11.45 -4.06
CA ILE A 74 -13.13 11.87 -2.81
C ILE A 74 -12.01 10.90 -2.41
N ALA A 75 -10.87 11.45 -1.99
CA ALA A 75 -9.85 10.65 -1.31
C ALA A 75 -10.37 10.25 0.07
N LEU A 76 -10.32 8.94 0.38
CA LEU A 76 -10.87 8.44 1.63
C LEU A 76 -10.09 8.90 2.86
N GLY A 77 -10.74 8.79 4.01
CA GLY A 77 -10.20 9.11 5.32
C GLY A 77 -10.59 8.02 6.32
N PRO A 78 -10.05 8.06 7.56
CA PRO A 78 -10.25 6.99 8.53
C PRO A 78 -11.72 6.74 8.91
N SER A 79 -12.58 7.76 8.85
CA SER A 79 -14.03 7.61 9.07
C SER A 79 -14.71 6.88 7.92
N HIS A 80 -14.31 7.14 6.67
CA HIS A 80 -14.91 6.55 5.48
C HIS A 80 -14.68 5.04 5.41
N VAL A 81 -13.48 4.55 5.75
CA VAL A 81 -13.17 3.11 5.70
C VAL A 81 -13.84 2.29 6.80
N ARG A 82 -14.55 2.95 7.73
CA ARG A 82 -15.42 2.27 8.71
C ARG A 82 -16.83 2.04 8.19
N ASP A 83 -17.20 2.68 7.08
CA ASP A 83 -18.49 2.48 6.45
C ASP A 83 -18.58 1.08 5.84
N PRO A 84 -19.60 0.26 6.20
CA PRO A 84 -19.76 -1.08 5.66
C PRO A 84 -19.87 -1.19 4.14
N HIS A 85 -20.39 -0.18 3.47
CA HIS A 85 -20.41 -0.14 2.01
C HIS A 85 -18.99 0.05 1.47
N ILE A 86 -18.29 1.09 1.94
CA ILE A 86 -16.97 1.47 1.45
C ILE A 86 -15.93 0.38 1.73
N PHE A 87 -15.88 -0.18 2.95
CA PHE A 87 -14.86 -1.18 3.25
C PHE A 87 -15.03 -2.44 2.40
N ARG A 88 -16.27 -2.81 2.03
CA ARG A 88 -16.54 -3.97 1.15
C ARG A 88 -16.04 -3.71 -0.25
N LEU A 89 -16.26 -2.51 -0.78
CA LEU A 89 -15.70 -2.10 -2.08
C LEU A 89 -14.17 -2.16 -2.06
N VAL A 90 -13.54 -1.64 -1.01
CA VAL A 90 -12.07 -1.74 -0.84
C VAL A 90 -11.61 -3.20 -0.78
N ALA A 91 -12.32 -4.05 -0.06
CA ALA A 91 -12.00 -5.48 0.02
C ALA A 91 -12.09 -6.17 -1.36
N GLN A 92 -13.12 -5.85 -2.14
CA GLN A 92 -13.32 -6.37 -3.50
C GLN A 92 -12.22 -5.89 -4.46
N GLU A 93 -11.86 -4.61 -4.40
CA GLU A 93 -10.77 -4.06 -5.21
C GLU A 93 -9.41 -4.67 -4.85
N MET A 94 -9.13 -4.88 -3.56
CA MET A 94 -7.91 -5.57 -3.14
C MET A 94 -7.89 -7.04 -3.61
N ALA A 95 -9.03 -7.73 -3.57
CA ALA A 95 -9.14 -9.07 -4.13
C ALA A 95 -8.87 -9.07 -5.64
N ARG A 96 -9.37 -8.07 -6.38
CA ARG A 96 -9.14 -7.90 -7.81
C ARG A 96 -7.65 -7.70 -8.13
N VAL A 97 -6.97 -6.82 -7.40
CA VAL A 97 -5.52 -6.60 -7.54
C VAL A 97 -4.75 -7.90 -7.25
N HIS A 98 -5.08 -8.58 -6.15
CA HIS A 98 -4.37 -9.79 -5.73
C HIS A 98 -4.60 -10.98 -6.67
N ALA A 99 -5.70 -11.00 -7.42
CA ALA A 99 -6.01 -12.03 -8.42
C ALA A 99 -5.28 -11.83 -9.76
N ILE A 100 -4.55 -10.72 -9.95
CA ILE A 100 -3.79 -10.46 -11.18
C ILE A 100 -2.58 -11.39 -11.26
N HIS A 101 -2.56 -12.28 -12.26
CA HIS A 101 -1.41 -13.11 -12.60
C HIS A 101 -0.74 -12.58 -13.87
N ALA A 102 0.37 -11.87 -13.73
CA ALA A 102 1.13 -11.37 -14.87
C ALA A 102 1.76 -12.55 -15.64
N ASN A 103 1.30 -12.78 -16.88
CA ASN A 103 1.87 -13.72 -17.85
C ASN A 103 2.07 -15.17 -17.34
N GLY A 104 1.17 -15.66 -16.48
CA GLY A 104 1.23 -17.03 -15.96
C GLY A 104 2.37 -17.32 -14.98
N SER A 105 3.15 -16.31 -14.59
CA SER A 105 4.19 -16.41 -13.55
C SER A 105 3.76 -15.70 -12.28
N LEU A 106 3.89 -16.37 -11.14
CA LEU A 106 3.64 -15.73 -9.84
C LEU A 106 4.63 -14.60 -9.59
N PRO A 107 4.19 -13.48 -8.96
CA PRO A 107 5.11 -12.41 -8.59
C PRO A 107 6.17 -12.92 -7.62
N LYS A 108 7.39 -12.37 -7.70
CA LYS A 108 8.45 -12.69 -6.74
C LYS A 108 8.21 -11.92 -5.43
N PRO A 109 8.37 -12.55 -4.26
CA PRO A 109 8.22 -11.85 -2.98
C PRO A 109 9.39 -10.88 -2.79
N ILE A 110 9.08 -9.57 -2.65
CA ILE A 110 10.08 -8.51 -2.50
C ILE A 110 10.19 -7.97 -1.06
N LEU A 111 9.28 -8.36 -0.16
CA LEU A 111 9.18 -7.79 1.18
C LEU A 111 10.50 -7.86 1.95
N TRP A 112 11.10 -9.06 2.02
CA TRP A 112 12.33 -9.27 2.77
C TRP A 112 13.52 -8.53 2.18
N GLN A 113 13.63 -8.47 0.86
CA GLN A 113 14.65 -7.69 0.17
C GLN A 113 14.49 -6.19 0.49
N LYS A 114 13.25 -5.69 0.50
CA LYS A 114 12.93 -4.30 0.80
C LYS A 114 13.26 -3.94 2.25
N LEU A 115 12.87 -4.79 3.21
CA LEU A 115 13.21 -4.62 4.63
C LEU A 115 14.72 -4.61 4.87
N HIS A 116 15.47 -5.55 4.26
CA HIS A 116 16.93 -5.56 4.35
C HIS A 116 17.55 -4.28 3.76
N LYS A 117 17.08 -3.85 2.58
CA LYS A 117 17.53 -2.60 1.94
C LYS A 117 17.32 -1.41 2.87
N TYR A 118 16.13 -1.30 3.49
CA TYR A 118 15.79 -0.19 4.37
C TYR A 118 16.65 -0.22 5.63
N LEU A 119 16.84 -1.37 6.26
CA LEU A 119 17.72 -1.51 7.42
C LEU A 119 19.18 -1.18 7.08
N THR A 120 19.68 -1.55 5.90
CA THR A 120 21.03 -1.18 5.44
C THR A 120 21.17 0.34 5.23
N LEU A 121 20.13 1.00 4.72
CA LEU A 121 20.12 2.47 4.63
C LEU A 121 20.17 3.09 6.03
N VAL A 122 19.33 2.61 6.97
CA VAL A 122 19.37 3.03 8.39
C VAL A 122 20.77 2.86 8.98
N LYS A 123 21.43 1.70 8.80
CA LYS A 123 22.82 1.47 9.28
C LYS A 123 23.82 2.47 8.70
N THR A 124 23.71 2.73 7.40
CA THR A 124 24.61 3.66 6.71
C THR A 124 24.43 5.07 7.25
N ASP A 125 23.18 5.47 7.51
CA ASP A 125 22.81 6.81 7.91
C ASP A 125 22.91 7.12 9.40
N LEU A 126 22.74 6.10 10.26
CA LEU A 126 22.98 6.15 11.71
C LEU A 126 24.46 5.93 12.07
N SER A 127 25.34 5.73 11.09
CA SER A 127 26.79 5.66 11.33
C SER A 127 27.28 6.97 11.98
N PRO A 128 28.27 6.92 12.91
CA PRO A 128 28.53 7.95 13.92
C PRO A 128 29.05 9.32 13.43
N LYS A 129 29.00 9.60 12.12
CA LYS A 129 29.52 10.84 11.54
C LYS A 129 28.65 12.07 11.85
N VAL A 130 27.41 11.90 12.31
CA VAL A 130 26.57 12.96 12.90
C VAL A 130 25.73 12.36 14.03
N PRO A 131 26.10 12.55 15.31
CA PRO A 131 25.28 12.09 16.42
C PRO A 131 23.95 12.86 16.41
N ASN A 132 22.81 12.16 16.32
CA ASN A 132 21.51 12.72 16.67
C ASN A 132 21.13 12.20 18.07
N PRO A 133 21.28 13.01 19.14
CA PRO A 133 21.11 12.55 20.52
C PRO A 133 19.69 12.03 20.80
N SER A 134 18.67 12.50 20.07
CA SER A 134 17.28 12.07 20.24
C SER A 134 17.01 10.68 19.65
N LEU A 135 17.71 10.28 18.58
CA LEU A 135 17.53 8.96 17.95
C LEU A 135 18.12 7.81 18.79
N GLN A 136 19.12 8.08 19.62
CA GLN A 136 19.83 7.02 20.36
C GLN A 136 19.07 6.48 21.58
N GLN A 137 18.12 7.22 22.15
CA GLN A 137 17.42 6.78 23.37
C GLN A 137 16.24 5.85 23.10
N ASP A 138 15.50 6.06 22.00
CA ASP A 138 14.25 5.33 21.73
C ASP A 138 14.37 4.29 20.61
N VAL A 139 15.46 4.30 19.82
CA VAL A 139 15.68 3.33 18.74
C VAL A 139 16.51 2.14 19.24
N PRO A 140 16.05 0.88 19.06
CA PRO A 140 16.84 -0.30 19.40
C PRO A 140 18.20 -0.33 18.70
N SER A 141 19.15 -1.11 19.25
CA SER A 141 20.46 -1.27 18.63
C SER A 141 20.33 -1.89 17.23
N LEU A 142 21.29 -1.56 16.34
CA LEU A 142 21.31 -2.12 14.98
C LEU A 142 21.36 -3.66 14.98
N GLU A 143 22.09 -4.24 15.93
CA GLU A 143 22.17 -5.69 16.13
C GLU A 143 20.80 -6.28 16.51
N MET A 144 20.06 -5.61 17.39
CA MET A 144 18.71 -6.04 17.76
C MET A 144 17.77 -5.95 16.55
N LEU A 145 17.80 -4.86 15.77
CA LEU A 145 16.98 -4.73 14.57
C LEU A 145 17.29 -5.79 13.51
N GLU A 146 18.56 -6.19 13.36
CA GLU A 146 18.97 -7.30 12.49
C GLU A 146 18.38 -8.63 12.98
N HIS A 147 18.51 -8.91 14.28
CA HIS A 147 17.97 -10.12 14.89
C HIS A 147 16.45 -10.21 14.73
N GLU A 148 15.72 -9.11 15.00
CA GLU A 148 14.27 -9.01 14.81
C GLU A 148 13.87 -9.26 13.35
N LEU A 149 14.62 -8.72 12.38
CA LEU A 149 14.35 -8.94 10.96
C LEU A 149 14.53 -10.41 10.54
N VAL A 150 15.58 -11.08 11.04
CA VAL A 150 15.82 -12.51 10.79
C VAL A 150 14.71 -13.35 11.40
N TRP A 151 14.42 -13.14 12.69
CA TRP A 151 13.37 -13.85 13.41
C TRP A 151 12.00 -13.68 12.74
N MET A 152 11.66 -12.46 12.33
CA MET A 152 10.41 -12.15 11.65
C MET A 152 10.33 -12.85 10.29
N LYS A 153 11.42 -12.88 9.52
CA LYS A 153 11.48 -13.61 8.24
C LYS A 153 11.23 -15.09 8.43
N GLU A 154 11.89 -15.71 9.40
CA GLU A 154 11.74 -17.15 9.69
C GLU A 154 10.31 -17.47 10.14
N THR A 155 9.77 -16.67 11.05
CA THR A 155 8.43 -16.87 11.62
C THR A 155 7.32 -16.65 10.58
N LEU A 156 7.38 -15.54 9.82
CA LEU A 156 6.31 -15.19 8.87
C LEU A 156 6.34 -16.06 7.61
N SER A 157 7.51 -16.56 7.20
CA SER A 157 7.62 -17.46 6.03
C SER A 157 6.95 -18.82 6.25
N GLN A 158 6.78 -19.25 7.51
CA GLN A 158 6.11 -20.51 7.86
C GLN A 158 4.58 -20.44 7.74
N LEU A 159 4.00 -19.24 7.62
CA LEU A 159 2.55 -19.06 7.60
C LEU A 159 1.90 -19.49 6.28
N GLY A 160 2.68 -19.78 5.24
CA GLY A 160 2.16 -20.22 3.94
C GLY A 160 1.30 -19.16 3.24
N SER A 161 1.50 -17.88 3.54
CA SER A 161 0.76 -16.79 2.89
C SER A 161 1.09 -16.74 1.39
N PRO A 162 0.07 -16.70 0.50
CA PRO A 162 0.30 -16.71 -0.94
C PRO A 162 1.00 -15.42 -1.39
N VAL A 163 1.92 -15.56 -2.34
CA VAL A 163 2.58 -14.40 -2.96
C VAL A 163 1.72 -13.89 -4.10
N VAL A 164 1.21 -12.66 -3.95
CA VAL A 164 0.33 -11.98 -4.90
C VAL A 164 0.86 -10.59 -5.25
N LEU A 165 0.30 -9.97 -6.30
CA LEU A 165 0.58 -8.58 -6.61
C LEU A 165 -0.08 -7.69 -5.56
N CYS A 166 0.70 -6.92 -4.81
CA CYS A 166 0.19 -6.07 -3.72
C CYS A 166 0.35 -4.57 -4.04
N HIS A 167 -0.58 -3.75 -3.56
CA HIS A 167 -0.46 -2.28 -3.58
C HIS A 167 0.71 -1.78 -2.70
N ASN A 168 0.95 -2.44 -1.55
CA ASN A 168 2.02 -2.17 -0.57
C ASN A 168 1.98 -0.81 0.15
N ASP A 169 1.08 0.08 -0.21
CA ASP A 169 0.89 1.39 0.46
C ASP A 169 -0.59 1.79 0.54
N LEU A 170 -1.44 0.91 1.09
CA LEU A 170 -2.90 1.09 1.08
C LEU A 170 -3.39 2.05 2.18
N LEU A 171 -2.88 3.28 2.19
CA LEU A 171 -3.38 4.36 3.02
C LEU A 171 -4.76 4.82 2.54
N CYS A 172 -5.62 5.32 3.44
CA CYS A 172 -6.95 5.81 3.08
C CYS A 172 -6.91 6.83 1.94
N LYS A 173 -5.92 7.73 1.97
CA LYS A 173 -5.72 8.80 0.97
C LYS A 173 -5.34 8.29 -0.41
N ASN A 174 -4.88 7.04 -0.52
CA ASN A 174 -4.58 6.39 -1.80
C ASN A 174 -5.82 5.69 -2.40
N ILE A 175 -6.98 5.79 -1.75
CA ILE A 175 -8.25 5.23 -2.23
C ILE A 175 -9.15 6.38 -2.65
N ILE A 176 -9.59 6.37 -3.91
CA ILE A 176 -10.56 7.33 -4.45
C ILE A 176 -11.92 6.65 -4.50
N TYR A 177 -12.92 7.29 -3.90
CA TYR A 177 -14.31 6.83 -3.95
C TYR A 177 -15.14 7.79 -4.79
N ASP A 178 -15.74 7.24 -5.84
CA ASP A 178 -16.75 7.91 -6.65
C ASP A 178 -18.15 7.49 -6.16
N GLY A 179 -18.86 8.42 -5.52
CA GLY A 179 -20.17 8.19 -4.93
C GLY A 179 -21.34 8.14 -5.93
N THR A 180 -21.07 8.20 -7.23
CA THR A 180 -22.11 8.14 -8.29
C THR A 180 -22.79 6.77 -8.40
N GLN A 181 -22.27 5.72 -7.73
CA GLN A 181 -22.88 4.40 -7.65
C GLN A 181 -23.43 4.15 -6.24
N GLY A 182 -24.75 4.32 -6.07
CA GLY A 182 -25.40 4.20 -4.76
C GLY A 182 -25.62 2.77 -4.30
N SER A 183 -25.53 2.52 -2.99
CA SER A 183 -26.54 1.76 -2.23
C SER A 183 -26.31 1.84 -0.72
N TRP A 184 -27.39 2.16 -0.01
CA TRP A 184 -27.45 2.32 1.45
C TRP A 184 -28.09 1.08 2.07
N TRP A 185 -27.33 0.33 2.87
CA TRP A 185 -27.88 -0.68 3.77
C TRP A 185 -27.14 -0.63 5.10
N TRP A 186 -27.83 -0.17 6.14
CA TRP A 186 -27.33 -0.17 7.51
C TRP A 186 -27.62 -1.53 8.16
N LEU A 187 -26.56 -2.26 8.49
CA LEU A 187 -26.56 -3.22 9.59
C LEU A 187 -25.32 -2.91 10.44
N ARG A 188 -25.55 -2.41 11.65
CA ARG A 188 -24.52 -2.36 12.69
C ARG A 188 -24.18 -3.80 13.04
N ALA A 189 -23.01 -4.26 12.62
CA ALA A 189 -22.44 -5.51 13.08
C ALA A 189 -21.11 -5.20 13.80
N PRO A 190 -20.94 -5.56 15.08
CA PRO A 190 -19.69 -5.40 15.80
C PRO A 190 -18.67 -6.40 15.23
N GLY A 191 -17.72 -5.94 14.40
CA GLY A 191 -16.67 -6.80 13.85
C GLY A 191 -16.07 -6.32 12.53
N GLY A 192 -15.68 -5.05 12.42
CA GLY A 192 -15.26 -4.42 11.15
C GLY A 192 -14.13 -5.15 10.42
N GLU A 193 -13.09 -5.59 11.13
CA GLU A 193 -11.93 -6.28 10.51
C GLU A 193 -12.31 -7.66 9.96
N LEU A 194 -12.96 -8.52 10.77
CA LEU A 194 -13.38 -9.85 10.31
C LEU A 194 -14.39 -9.78 9.15
N GLN A 195 -15.27 -8.77 9.13
CA GLN A 195 -16.17 -8.56 8.00
C GLN A 195 -15.44 -8.12 6.74
N TRP A 196 -14.41 -7.27 6.86
CA TRP A 196 -13.55 -6.90 5.75
C TRP A 196 -12.84 -8.13 5.19
N LEU A 197 -12.20 -8.92 6.05
CA LEU A 197 -11.48 -10.15 5.66
C LEU A 197 -12.39 -11.17 5.00
N ARG A 198 -13.60 -11.36 5.53
CA ARG A 198 -14.62 -12.23 4.90
C ARG A 198 -15.03 -11.72 3.53
N SER A 199 -15.27 -10.41 3.39
CA SER A 199 -15.65 -9.80 2.11
C SER A 199 -14.53 -9.93 1.08
N TYR A 200 -13.28 -9.73 1.51
CA TYR A 200 -12.08 -9.93 0.68
C TYR A 200 -11.96 -11.39 0.24
N LEU A 201 -12.03 -12.35 1.16
CA LEU A 201 -11.91 -13.78 0.84
C LEU A 201 -13.01 -14.24 -0.12
N GLN A 202 -14.25 -13.78 0.10
CA GLN A 202 -15.37 -14.11 -0.77
C GLN A 202 -15.13 -13.61 -2.20
N ALA A 203 -14.74 -12.33 -2.36
CA ALA A 203 -14.43 -11.77 -3.67
C ALA A 203 -13.23 -12.47 -4.33
N TYR A 204 -12.18 -12.75 -3.57
CA TYR A 204 -10.97 -13.40 -4.06
C TYR A 204 -11.25 -14.84 -4.55
N LYS A 205 -12.04 -15.61 -3.81
CA LYS A 205 -12.46 -16.97 -4.21
C LYS A 205 -13.29 -16.93 -5.50
N GLN A 206 -14.23 -15.99 -5.62
CA GLN A 206 -15.02 -15.83 -6.84
C GLN A 206 -14.14 -15.55 -8.06
N LEU A 207 -13.13 -14.69 -7.91
CA LEU A 207 -12.22 -14.33 -8.99
C LEU A 207 -11.25 -15.47 -9.38
N THR A 208 -10.83 -16.29 -8.42
CA THR A 208 -9.75 -17.27 -8.64
C THR A 208 -10.24 -18.72 -8.82
N GLN A 209 -11.41 -19.07 -8.31
CA GLN A 209 -11.92 -20.46 -8.27
C GLN A 209 -13.23 -20.65 -9.07
N GLY A 210 -13.87 -19.56 -9.53
CA GLY A 210 -15.13 -19.61 -10.29
C GLY A 210 -16.26 -20.36 -9.57
N ASP A 211 -17.20 -20.94 -10.33
CA ASP A 211 -18.36 -21.71 -9.81
C ASP A 211 -17.98 -23.02 -9.08
N ARG A 212 -16.70 -23.43 -9.10
CA ARG A 212 -16.21 -24.62 -8.38
C ARG A 212 -15.76 -24.32 -6.95
N GLY A 213 -15.55 -23.04 -6.62
CA GLY A 213 -15.29 -22.61 -5.25
C GLY A 213 -16.62 -22.59 -4.50
N GLY A 214 -16.80 -23.50 -3.54
CA GLY A 214 -18.03 -23.60 -2.74
C GLY A 214 -18.55 -22.24 -2.23
N THR A 215 -19.86 -22.17 -1.98
CA THR A 215 -20.64 -20.93 -1.84
C THR A 215 -20.31 -20.04 -0.63
N GLY A 216 -19.27 -20.34 0.17
CA GLY A 216 -18.96 -19.61 1.40
C GLY A 216 -17.48 -19.59 1.76
N VAL A 217 -17.12 -18.56 2.53
CA VAL A 217 -15.85 -18.48 3.28
C VAL A 217 -16.05 -19.24 4.59
N SER A 218 -15.22 -20.26 4.86
CA SER A 218 -15.29 -21.00 6.12
C SER A 218 -14.70 -20.20 7.27
N GLU A 219 -15.05 -20.54 8.52
CA GLU A 219 -14.46 -19.88 9.69
C GLU A 219 -12.96 -20.16 9.80
N GLU A 220 -12.52 -21.36 9.40
CA GLU A 220 -11.11 -21.75 9.41
C GLU A 220 -10.30 -20.93 8.38
N GLU A 221 -10.85 -20.70 7.18
CA GLU A 221 -10.21 -19.82 6.18
C GLU A 221 -10.11 -18.38 6.69
N LEU A 222 -11.18 -17.89 7.34
CA LEU A 222 -11.22 -16.55 7.90
C LEU A 222 -10.23 -16.38 9.05
N GLU A 223 -10.17 -17.34 9.98
CA GLU A 223 -9.24 -17.35 11.10
C GLU A 223 -7.79 -17.44 10.61
N ALA A 224 -7.50 -18.31 9.63
CA ALA A 224 -6.18 -18.42 9.04
C ALA A 224 -5.71 -17.08 8.43
N LEU A 225 -6.58 -16.42 7.66
CA LEU A 225 -6.25 -15.10 7.09
C LEU A 225 -6.09 -14.04 8.19
N TYR A 226 -6.96 -14.03 9.19
CA TYR A 226 -6.88 -13.12 10.32
C TYR A 226 -5.54 -13.25 11.06
N VAL A 227 -5.10 -14.48 11.36
CA VAL A 227 -3.79 -14.75 11.99
C VAL A 227 -2.65 -14.29 11.10
N GLN A 228 -2.71 -14.56 9.78
CA GLN A 228 -1.70 -14.11 8.84
C GLN A 228 -1.59 -12.58 8.84
N VAL A 229 -2.70 -11.85 8.63
CA VAL A 229 -2.73 -10.40 8.58
C VAL A 229 -2.18 -9.78 9.87
N ASN A 230 -2.62 -10.28 11.03
CA ASN A 230 -2.14 -9.80 12.32
C ASN A 230 -0.64 -10.04 12.51
N LYS A 231 -0.10 -11.19 12.10
CA LYS A 231 1.35 -11.44 12.20
C LYS A 231 2.17 -10.59 11.23
N PHE A 232 1.67 -10.36 10.01
CA PHE A 232 2.33 -9.48 9.02
C PHE A 232 2.28 -7.98 9.39
N SER A 233 1.48 -7.58 10.39
CA SER A 233 1.54 -6.22 10.94
C SER A 233 2.94 -5.86 11.44
N LEU A 234 3.69 -6.82 12.00
CA LEU A 234 5.07 -6.65 12.46
C LEU A 234 5.99 -6.19 11.31
N ALA A 235 5.86 -6.83 10.14
CA ALA A 235 6.63 -6.47 8.96
C ALA A 235 6.26 -5.08 8.42
N SER A 236 4.97 -4.73 8.46
CA SER A 236 4.49 -3.39 8.11
C SER A 236 5.10 -2.33 9.03
N HIS A 237 5.01 -2.53 10.35
CA HIS A 237 5.57 -1.60 11.33
C HIS A 237 7.09 -1.43 11.17
N PHE A 238 7.83 -2.53 11.03
CA PHE A 238 9.27 -2.46 10.83
C PHE A 238 9.65 -1.72 9.54
N LEU A 239 8.95 -2.00 8.44
CA LEU A 239 9.18 -1.35 7.14
C LEU A 239 9.00 0.17 7.25
N TRP A 240 7.86 0.60 7.81
CA TRP A 240 7.51 2.02 7.90
C TRP A 240 8.32 2.76 8.95
N ALA A 241 8.72 2.11 10.05
CA ALA A 241 9.66 2.68 11.01
C ALA A 241 11.03 2.95 10.38
N CYS A 242 11.61 1.97 9.67
CA CYS A 242 12.88 2.20 8.95
C CYS A 242 12.76 3.30 7.90
N TRP A 243 11.63 3.34 7.18
CA TRP A 243 11.36 4.41 6.22
C TRP A 243 11.29 5.78 6.89
N GLY A 244 10.59 5.90 8.02
CA GLY A 244 10.48 7.13 8.81
C GLY A 244 11.83 7.65 9.29
N LEU A 245 12.65 6.77 9.88
CA LEU A 245 14.01 7.12 10.34
C LEU A 245 14.89 7.72 9.25
N ILE A 246 14.78 7.24 8.01
CA ILE A 246 15.56 7.77 6.89
C ILE A 246 14.92 9.06 6.33
N GLN A 247 13.59 9.15 6.31
CA GLN A 247 12.88 10.33 5.82
C GLN A 247 13.02 11.53 6.74
N ASP A 248 13.12 11.35 8.06
CA ASP A 248 13.43 12.43 9.01
C ASP A 248 14.66 13.25 8.58
N LYS A 249 15.67 12.57 8.01
CA LYS A 249 16.92 13.18 7.56
C LYS A 249 16.83 13.86 6.18
N TYR A 250 15.94 13.40 5.30
CA TYR A 250 16.01 13.70 3.87
C TYR A 250 14.75 14.28 3.26
N SER A 251 13.60 14.04 3.88
CA SER A 251 12.34 14.62 3.47
C SER A 251 12.39 16.13 3.64
N THR A 252 11.78 16.84 2.71
CA THR A 252 11.53 18.27 2.82
C THR A 252 10.05 18.56 3.11
N ILE A 253 9.30 17.52 3.49
CA ILE A 253 7.87 17.60 3.77
C ILE A 253 7.69 17.91 5.24
N ASP A 254 6.76 18.81 5.54
CA ASP A 254 6.37 19.16 6.90
C ASP A 254 5.54 18.03 7.52
N PHE A 255 6.24 17.02 8.04
CA PHE A 255 5.69 15.85 8.70
C PHE A 255 6.64 15.41 9.81
N ASN A 256 6.09 15.04 10.97
CA ASN A 256 6.91 14.49 12.05
C ASN A 256 7.18 13.00 11.81
N PHE A 257 8.38 12.69 11.35
CA PHE A 257 8.80 11.31 11.06
C PHE A 257 9.25 10.53 12.30
N LEU A 258 9.38 11.19 13.47
CA LEU A 258 9.80 10.62 14.75
C LEU A 258 8.71 10.70 15.83
#